data_AF-A0A171A6B3-F1
#
_entry.id   AF-A0A171A6B3-F1
#
_cell.length_a   1.000
_cell.length_b   1.000
_cell.length_c   1.000
_cell.angle_alpha   90.00
_cell.angle_beta   90.00
_cell.angle_gamma   90.00
#
_symmetry.space_group_name_H-M   'P 1'
#
loop_
_entity.id
_entity.type
_entity.pdbx_description
1 polymer ?
#
loop_
_entity_poly.entity_id
_entity_poly.type
_entity_poly.pdbx_seq_one_letter_code
_entity_poly.pdbx_strand_id
1 'polypeptide(L)'
;RFKMAAKTGEFFALHEWKFQCNNQKSLTEDLSPVDRVVFHTDVSKLQWDEYVKIYLLGIRKYVLKDSIDTLPAAMKKLNRLLWLQRFGKLFLVFLIYRLLKCR
;
A
#
# COMPACT_ATOMS: atom_id res chain seq x y z
N ARG A 1 15.56 -13.79 9.92
CA ARG A 1 15.32 -13.71 8.45
C ARG A 1 14.29 -12.62 8.11
N PHE A 2 13.02 -12.73 8.50
CA PHE A 2 12.01 -11.68 8.24
C PHE A 2 12.37 -10.29 8.80
N LYS A 3 12.83 -10.18 10.05
CA LYS A 3 13.23 -8.89 10.65
C LYS A 3 14.36 -8.19 9.88
N MET A 4 15.32 -8.96 9.37
CA MET A 4 16.45 -8.42 8.61
C MET A 4 15.99 -7.94 7.23
N ALA A 5 15.17 -8.74 6.52
CA ALA A 5 14.59 -8.33 5.24
C ALA A 5 13.72 -7.07 5.38
N ALA A 6 12.89 -7.00 6.43
CA ALA A 6 12.08 -5.82 6.72
C ALA A 6 12.95 -4.58 6.99
N LYS A 7 14.01 -4.72 7.80
CA LYS A 7 14.94 -3.62 8.10
C LYS A 7 15.73 -3.16 6.87
N THR A 8 16.15 -4.07 6.01
CA THR A 8 16.86 -3.71 4.77
C THR A 8 15.93 -3.03 3.76
N GLY A 9 14.67 -3.46 3.66
CA GLY A 9 13.67 -2.85 2.78
C GLY A 9 13.10 -1.53 3.29
N GLU A 10 13.28 -1.22 4.58
CA GLU A 10 12.70 -0.06 5.26
C GLU A 10 13.06 1.27 4.57
N PHE A 11 14.32 1.43 4.16
CA PHE A 11 14.77 2.61 3.44
C PHE A 11 13.98 2.83 2.14
N PHE A 12 13.75 1.76 1.38
CA PHE A 12 13.02 1.85 0.11
C PHE A 12 11.51 2.03 0.28
N ALA A 13 10.95 1.44 1.34
CA ALA A 13 9.51 1.43 1.56
C ALA A 13 8.96 2.67 2.27
N LEU A 14 9.77 3.34 3.11
CA LEU A 14 9.29 4.41 4.00
C LEU A 14 9.69 5.83 3.58
N HIS A 15 10.56 5.99 2.59
CA HIS A 15 10.97 7.30 2.09
C HIS A 15 10.14 7.72 0.88
N GLU A 16 9.90 9.02 0.75
CA GLU A 16 9.31 9.58 -0.46
C GLU A 16 10.34 9.62 -1.58
N TRP A 17 9.90 9.23 -2.77
CA TRP A 17 10.74 9.20 -3.96
C TRP A 17 10.24 10.23 -4.97
N LYS A 18 11.09 11.22 -5.25
CA LYS A 18 10.87 12.15 -6.36
C LYS A 18 11.51 11.58 -7.62
N PHE A 19 10.70 10.91 -8.44
CA PHE A 19 11.16 10.40 -9.73
C PHE A 19 11.26 11.55 -10.73
N GLN A 20 12.46 11.75 -11.29
CA GLN A 20 12.66 12.68 -12.39
C GLN A 20 12.22 12.00 -13.69
N CYS A 21 11.13 12.50 -14.28
CA CYS A 21 10.54 11.92 -15.48
C CYS A 21 10.56 12.91 -16.67
N ASN A 22 11.58 13.78 -16.75
CA ASN A 22 11.62 14.87 -17.73
C ASN A 22 11.50 14.35 -19.18
N ASN A 23 12.25 13.31 -19.53
CA ASN A 23 12.22 12.73 -20.87
C ASN A 23 10.83 12.19 -21.23
N GLN A 24 10.12 11.57 -20.28
CA GLN A 24 8.76 11.07 -20.51
C GLN A 24 7.76 12.22 -20.74
N LYS A 25 7.93 13.33 -20.00
CA LYS A 25 7.10 14.53 -20.16
C LYS A 25 7.34 15.18 -21.53
N SER A 26 8.60 15.38 -21.91
CA SER A 26 8.97 15.91 -23.23
C SER A 26 8.45 15.03 -24.35
N LEU A 27 8.62 13.71 -24.24
CA LEU A 27 8.07 12.76 -25.21
C LEU A 27 6.55 12.92 -25.38
N THR A 28 5.83 13.13 -24.27
CA THR A 28 4.37 13.32 -24.34
C THR A 28 3.99 14.61 -25.08
N GLU A 29 4.78 15.67 -24.93
CA GLU A 29 4.61 16.94 -25.62
C GLU A 29 4.94 16.83 -27.11
N ASP A 30 5.99 16.09 -27.46
CA ASP A 30 6.47 15.89 -28.83
C ASP A 30 5.56 14.98 -29.67
N LEU A 31 4.75 14.13 -29.05
CA LEU A 31 3.82 13.24 -29.75
C LEU A 31 2.71 14.02 -30.47
N SER A 32 2.42 13.61 -31.70
CA SER A 32 1.26 14.12 -32.44
C SER A 32 -0.05 13.83 -31.69
N PRO A 33 -1.13 14.59 -31.93
CA PRO A 33 -2.42 14.33 -31.30
C PRO A 33 -2.95 12.91 -31.54
N VAL A 34 -2.65 12.33 -32.72
CA VAL A 34 -3.02 10.97 -33.07
C VAL A 34 -2.21 9.95 -32.26
N ASP A 35 -0.89 10.12 -32.20
CA ASP A 35 -0.01 9.20 -31.48
C ASP A 35 -0.25 9.25 -29.97
N ARG A 36 -0.64 10.40 -29.43
CA ARG A 36 -0.98 10.55 -28.00
C ARG A 36 -2.23 9.75 -27.60
N VAL A 37 -3.13 9.47 -28.56
CA VAL A 37 -4.29 8.61 -28.33
C VAL A 37 -3.92 7.13 -28.40
N VAL A 38 -2.99 6.76 -29.29
CA VAL A 38 -2.54 5.38 -29.48
C VAL A 38 -1.54 4.94 -28.40
N PHE A 39 -0.63 5.84 -28.01
CA PHE A 39 0.39 5.65 -26.99
C PHE A 39 0.05 6.45 -25.74
N HIS A 40 -0.48 5.75 -24.73
CA HIS A 40 -0.78 6.33 -23.42
C HIS A 40 0.49 6.59 -22.60
N THR A 41 1.19 7.69 -22.91
CA THR A 41 2.41 8.10 -22.20
C THR A 41 2.13 8.82 -20.88
N ASP A 42 0.93 9.38 -20.73
CA ASP A 42 0.48 10.10 -19.54
C ASP A 42 -0.11 9.15 -18.49
N VAL A 43 0.73 8.78 -17.52
CA VAL A 43 0.36 7.90 -16.40
C VAL A 43 -0.66 8.52 -15.45
N SER A 44 -0.86 9.85 -15.48
CA SER A 44 -1.86 10.49 -14.62
C SER A 44 -3.29 10.11 -14.98
N LYS A 45 -3.52 9.69 -16.23
CA LYS A 45 -4.82 9.23 -16.74
C LYS A 45 -5.17 7.79 -16.34
N LEU A 46 -4.22 7.06 -15.76
CA LEU A 46 -4.44 5.68 -15.32
C LEU A 46 -5.42 5.64 -14.14
N GLN A 47 -6.34 4.68 -14.17
CA GLN A 47 -7.18 4.36 -13.00
C GLN A 47 -6.33 3.62 -11.96
N TRP A 48 -5.62 4.39 -11.13
CA TRP A 48 -4.64 3.87 -10.18
C TRP A 48 -5.22 2.82 -9.22
N ASP A 49 -6.45 3.00 -8.75
CA ASP A 49 -7.10 2.06 -7.83
C ASP A 49 -7.27 0.67 -8.45
N GLU A 50 -7.70 0.62 -9.71
CA GLU A 50 -7.87 -0.63 -10.44
C GLU A 50 -6.52 -1.26 -10.78
N TYR A 51 -5.58 -0.45 -11.29
CA TYR A 51 -4.24 -0.90 -11.63
C TYR A 51 -3.54 -1.54 -10.43
N VAL A 52 -3.51 -0.84 -9.29
CA VAL A 52 -2.87 -1.32 -8.06
C VAL A 52 -3.57 -2.58 -7.55
N LYS A 53 -4.90 -2.65 -7.62
CA LYS A 53 -5.66 -3.84 -7.24
C LYS A 53 -5.25 -5.07 -8.07
N ILE A 54 -5.22 -4.95 -9.39
CA ILE A 54 -4.83 -6.05 -10.29
C ILE A 54 -3.36 -6.44 -10.05
N TYR A 55 -2.48 -5.45 -9.93
CA TYR A 55 -1.06 -5.65 -9.65
C TYR A 55 -0.83 -6.44 -8.36
N LEU A 56 -1.48 -6.04 -7.26
CA LEU A 56 -1.36 -6.73 -5.97
C LEU A 56 -1.93 -8.15 -6.00
N LEU A 57 -3.03 -8.38 -6.72
CA LEU A 57 -3.57 -9.73 -6.94
C LEU A 57 -2.59 -10.61 -7.71
N GLY A 58 -1.90 -10.05 -8.71
CA GLY A 58 -0.83 -10.72 -9.45
C GLY A 58 0.32 -11.14 -8.53
N ILE A 59 0.84 -10.22 -7.71
CA ILE A 59 1.89 -10.52 -6.72
C ILE A 59 1.45 -11.66 -5.80
N ARG A 60 0.25 -11.57 -5.24
CA ARG A 60 -0.29 -12.59 -4.34
C ARG A 60 -0.30 -13.98 -4.99
N LYS A 61 -0.86 -14.07 -6.20
CA LYS A 61 -1.05 -15.34 -6.89
C LYS A 61 0.27 -15.94 -7.39
N TYR A 62 1.14 -15.12 -7.99
CA TYR A 62 2.30 -15.62 -8.73
C TYR A 62 3.61 -15.55 -7.94
N VAL A 63 3.84 -14.46 -7.20
CA VAL A 63 5.07 -14.28 -6.42
C VAL A 63 4.95 -14.98 -5.07
N LEU A 64 3.85 -14.73 -4.35
CA LEU A 64 3.62 -15.28 -3.02
C LEU A 64 3.00 -16.68 -3.05
N LYS A 65 2.49 -17.12 -4.22
CA LYS A 65 1.84 -18.42 -4.42
C LYS A 65 0.67 -18.65 -3.45
N ASP A 66 -0.05 -17.58 -3.09
CA ASP A 66 -1.20 -17.62 -2.20
C ASP A 66 -2.49 -17.50 -3.01
N SER A 67 -3.47 -18.38 -2.76
CA SER A 67 -4.73 -18.38 -3.50
C SER A 67 -5.53 -17.10 -3.24
N ILE A 68 -6.42 -16.77 -4.16
CA ILE A 68 -7.37 -15.66 -3.97
C ILE A 68 -8.43 -16.05 -2.92
N ASP A 69 -8.75 -17.34 -2.80
CA ASP A 69 -9.77 -17.85 -1.88
C ASP A 69 -9.41 -17.64 -0.40
N THR A 70 -8.12 -17.45 -0.08
CA THR A 70 -7.64 -17.19 1.28
C THR A 70 -7.76 -15.72 1.67
N LEU A 71 -8.04 -14.82 0.72
CA LEU A 71 -8.13 -13.38 0.95
C LEU A 71 -9.20 -12.99 1.99
N PRO A 72 -10.44 -13.51 1.96
CA PRO A 72 -11.45 -13.19 2.97
C PRO A 72 -11.02 -13.61 4.38
N ALA A 73 -10.37 -14.77 4.50
CA ALA A 73 -9.84 -15.25 5.78
C ALA A 73 -8.71 -14.36 6.30
N ALA A 74 -7.81 -13.91 5.43
CA ALA A 74 -6.75 -12.97 5.77
C ALA A 74 -7.31 -11.62 6.25
N MET A 75 -8.33 -11.08 5.57
CA MET A 75 -9.01 -9.84 5.97
C MET A 75 -9.68 -10.00 7.34
N LYS A 76 -10.36 -11.12 7.61
CA LYS A 76 -10.98 -11.40 8.91
C LYS A 76 -9.92 -11.47 10.03
N LYS A 77 -8.78 -12.11 9.77
CA LYS A 77 -7.66 -12.18 10.72
C LYS A 77 -7.09 -10.81 11.03
N LEU A 78 -6.89 -9.96 10.01
CA LEU A 78 -6.41 -8.60 10.16
C LEU A 78 -7.39 -7.75 10.99
N ASN A 79 -8.67 -7.80 10.65
CA ASN A 79 -9.71 -7.06 11.38
C ASN A 79 -9.77 -7.46 12.85
N ARG A 80 -9.66 -8.76 13.17
CA ARG A 80 -9.60 -9.23 14.55
C ARG A 80 -8.40 -8.66 15.31
N LEU A 81 -7.23 -8.62 14.66
CA LEU A 81 -6.02 -8.05 15.27
C LEU A 81 -6.17 -6.55 15.53
N LEU A 82 -6.73 -5.81 14.56
CA LEU A 82 -6.97 -4.37 14.70
C LEU A 82 -7.97 -4.07 15.82
N TRP A 83 -9.05 -4.86 15.94
CA TRP A 83 -10.00 -4.72 17.04
C TRP A 83 -9.36 -4.99 18.40
N LEU A 84 -8.57 -6.06 18.52
CA LEU A 84 -7.85 -6.37 19.75
C LEU A 84 -6.90 -5.24 20.16
N GLN A 85 -6.17 -4.64 19.19
CA GLN A 85 -5.33 -3.48 19.44
C GLN A 85 -6.14 -2.25 19.88
N ARG A 86 -7.28 -1.98 19.25
CA ARG A 86 -8.17 -0.85 19.61
C ARG A 86 -8.71 -1.00 21.04
N PHE A 87 -9.22 -2.17 21.39
CA PHE A 87 -9.69 -2.45 22.75
C PHE A 87 -8.56 -2.37 23.78
N GLY A 88 -7.38 -2.90 23.47
CA GLY A 88 -6.21 -2.78 24.33
C GLY A 88 -5.82 -1.32 24.62
N LYS A 89 -5.84 -0.45 23.60
CA LYS A 89 -5.58 1.00 23.76
C LYS A 89 -6.65 1.67 24.63
N LEU A 90 -7.93 1.38 24.39
CA LEU A 90 -9.03 1.92 25.19
C LEU A 90 -8.93 1.49 26.66
N PHE A 91 -8.62 0.22 26.90
CA PHE A 91 -8.41 -0.33 28.24
C PHE A 91 -7.23 0.35 28.95
N LEU A 92 -6.11 0.57 28.25
CA LEU A 92 -4.95 1.30 28.81
C LEU A 92 -5.33 2.73 29.21
N VAL A 93 -6.03 3.47 28.35
CA VAL A 93 -6.51 4.83 28.64
C VAL A 93 -7.43 4.84 29.86
N PHE A 94 -8.35 3.86 29.96
CA PHE A 94 -9.23 3.71 31.10
C PHE A 94 -8.45 3.46 32.40
N LEU A 95 -7.45 2.59 32.39
CA LEU A 95 -6.59 2.33 33.56
C LEU A 95 -5.82 3.59 33.98
N ILE A 96 -5.25 4.33 33.03
CA ILE A 96 -4.56 5.60 33.31
C ILE A 96 -5.53 6.60 33.96
N TYR A 97 -6.72 6.77 33.40
CA TYR A 97 -7.76 7.64 33.96
C TYR A 97 -8.13 7.24 35.39
N ARG A 98 -8.30 5.93 35.65
CA ARG A 98 -8.59 5.41 36.99
C ARG A 98 -7.44 5.68 37.98
N LEU A 99 -6.20 5.49 37.56
CA LEU A 99 -5.02 5.76 38.39
C LEU A 99 -4.88 7.25 38.71
N LEU A 100 -5.12 8.14 37.74
CA LEU A 100 -5.09 9.59 37.95
C LEU A 100 -6.22 10.07 38.86
N LYS A 101 -7.40 9.44 38.79
CA LYS A 101 -8.56 9.80 39.63
C LYS A 101 -8.52 9.20 41.04
N CYS A 102 -7.83 8.07 41.22
CA CYS A 102 -7.60 7.46 42.55
C CYS A 102 -6.43 8.11 43.31
N ARG A 103 -5.69 9.02 42.66
CA ARG A 103 -4.66 9.85 43.28
C ARG A 103 -5.28 11.16 43.74
#